data_AF-F6FG05-F1
#
_entry.id   AF-F6FG05-F1
#
_cell.length_a   1.000
_cell.length_b   1.000
_cell.length_c   1.000
_cell.angle_alpha   90.00
_cell.angle_beta   90.00
_cell.angle_gamma   90.00
#
_symmetry.space_group_name_H-M   'P 1'
#
loop_
_entity.id
_entity.type
_entity.pdbx_description
1 polymer ?
#
loop_
_entity_poly.entity_id
_entity_poly.type
_entity_poly.pdbx_seq_one_letter_code
_entity_poly.pdbx_strand_id
1 'polypeptide(L)'
;MDSKAKFLLGLSGIGTTGGVGAVLSFPHRSKQEEREMILTVISSQEKRFILSTSDSSHNAQWDNIAKEVKDNLLAQKEIGNPIDTEKLKKWCARTAQEKFYEDDLLIKFDDWCTRNTIRTEVLSKLTDGKSLIEFENSGEWTKVQERYKTQATSEDIQITIGETKITKDTISTKKADDIRDWCKSMSNALFISDTDNSYKAFDKWCVSPQQ
;
A
#
# COMPACT_ATOMS: atom_id res chain seq x y z
N MET A 1 -25.05 24.66 -10.80
CA MET A 1 -23.98 25.42 -11.47
C MET A 1 -22.70 24.63 -11.28
N ASP A 2 -22.13 24.19 -12.41
CA ASP A 2 -20.84 23.51 -12.51
C ASP A 2 -19.77 24.18 -11.65
N SER A 3 -19.07 23.40 -10.84
CA SER A 3 -17.77 23.81 -10.31
C SER A 3 -16.83 22.63 -10.43
N LYS A 4 -16.20 22.53 -11.60
CA LYS A 4 -15.03 21.69 -11.83
C LYS A 4 -13.89 22.24 -10.97
N ALA A 5 -13.77 21.76 -9.73
CA ALA A 5 -12.62 22.04 -8.89
C ALA A 5 -11.42 21.25 -9.44
N LYS A 6 -10.56 21.95 -10.19
CA LYS A 6 -9.22 21.46 -10.53
C LYS A 6 -8.42 21.31 -9.25
N PHE A 7 -8.15 20.07 -8.86
CA PHE A 7 -7.25 19.74 -7.75
C PHE A 7 -5.82 20.15 -8.15
N LEU A 8 -5.32 21.24 -7.56
CA LEU A 8 -3.92 21.61 -7.64
C LEU A 8 -3.22 21.04 -6.39
N LEU A 9 -2.39 20.02 -6.60
CA LEU A 9 -1.48 19.48 -5.59
C LEU A 9 -0.39 20.53 -5.30
N GLY A 10 -0.54 21.25 -4.19
CA GLY A 10 0.51 22.09 -3.63
C GLY A 10 1.42 21.25 -2.74
N LEU A 11 2.62 20.95 -3.24
CA LEU A 11 3.75 20.48 -2.44
C LEU A 11 4.18 21.60 -1.48
N SER A 12 3.84 21.48 -0.20
CA SER A 12 4.54 22.21 0.86
C SER A 12 5.04 21.19 1.88
N GLY A 13 6.34 20.89 1.79
CA GLY A 13 7.02 20.05 2.74
C GLY A 13 7.12 20.72 4.10
N ILE A 14 6.87 19.95 5.15
CA ILE A 14 7.49 20.10 6.47
C ILE A 14 7.79 18.68 6.95
N GLY A 15 9.07 18.40 7.14
CA GLY A 15 9.54 17.15 7.71
C GLY A 15 9.22 17.08 9.20
N THR A 16 8.62 15.97 9.60
CA THR A 16 8.78 15.41 10.95
C THR A 16 9.00 13.91 10.78
N THR A 17 10.09 13.43 11.34
CA THR A 17 10.50 12.03 11.40
C THR A 17 9.40 11.17 12.03
N GLY A 18 8.78 10.30 11.22
CA GLY A 18 7.86 9.25 11.65
C GLY A 18 6.66 9.10 10.73
N GLY A 19 6.74 8.17 9.77
CA GLY A 19 5.64 7.77 8.90
C GLY A 19 5.59 8.52 7.56
N VAL A 20 5.78 7.78 6.46
CA VAL A 20 5.48 8.27 5.11
C VAL A 20 3.95 8.30 4.97
N GLY A 21 3.32 9.37 5.45
CA GLY A 21 1.88 9.58 5.31
C GLY A 21 1.57 10.25 3.97
N ALA A 22 0.81 9.58 3.11
CA ALA A 22 0.15 10.26 2.00
C ALA A 22 -0.77 11.35 2.58
N VAL A 23 -0.69 12.59 2.07
CA VAL A 23 -1.57 13.67 2.52
C VAL A 23 -2.99 13.37 2.04
N LEU A 24 -3.81 12.77 2.92
CA LEU A 24 -5.22 12.53 2.66
C LEU A 24 -5.99 13.84 2.85
N SER A 25 -6.59 14.35 1.77
CA SER A 25 -7.57 15.42 1.84
C SER A 25 -8.97 14.82 1.86
N PHE A 26 -9.66 14.89 3.00
CA PHE A 26 -11.10 14.59 3.08
C PHE A 26 -11.87 15.87 2.72
N PRO A 27 -12.88 15.81 1.83
CA PRO A 27 -13.69 16.98 1.53
C PRO A 27 -14.37 17.46 2.81
N HIS A 28 -14.20 18.74 3.17
CA HIS A 28 -14.79 19.34 4.37
C HIS A 28 -16.33 19.22 4.31
N ARG A 29 -16.92 18.30 5.07
CA ARG A 29 -18.37 18.09 5.13
C ARG A 29 -18.95 18.89 6.30
N SER A 30 -20.12 19.51 6.10
CA SER A 30 -20.74 20.40 7.09
C SER A 30 -21.11 19.62 8.37
N LYS A 31 -21.02 20.28 9.54
CA LYS A 31 -21.22 19.67 10.88
C LYS A 31 -22.59 19.00 11.12
N GLN A 32 -23.55 19.17 10.21
CA GLN A 32 -24.94 18.82 10.44
C GLN A 32 -25.44 17.65 9.57
N GLU A 33 -24.80 17.36 8.44
CA GLU A 33 -25.42 16.47 7.44
C GLU A 33 -24.99 15.01 7.47
N GLU A 34 -23.83 14.61 8.00
CA GLU A 34 -23.42 13.19 7.88
C GLU A 34 -22.69 12.67 9.12
N ARG A 35 -23.46 12.05 10.02
CA ARG A 35 -22.93 11.13 11.04
C ARG A 35 -22.83 9.72 10.46
N GLU A 36 -22.12 9.57 9.37
CA GLU A 36 -21.84 8.25 8.80
C GLU A 36 -20.84 7.51 9.68
N MET A 37 -20.88 6.17 9.62
CA MET A 37 -19.87 5.35 10.27
C MET A 37 -18.53 5.52 9.55
N ILE A 38 -17.44 5.52 10.30
CA ILE A 38 -16.07 5.59 9.74
C ILE A 38 -15.88 4.54 8.64
N LEU A 39 -16.35 3.32 8.89
CA LEU A 39 -16.28 2.24 7.91
C LEU A 39 -16.95 2.60 6.58
N THR A 40 -18.10 3.27 6.60
CA THR A 40 -18.82 3.69 5.39
C THR A 40 -17.99 4.69 4.59
N VAL A 41 -17.45 5.71 5.25
CA VAL A 41 -16.67 6.76 4.59
C VAL A 41 -15.38 6.24 4.00
N ILE A 42 -14.63 5.42 4.74
CA ILE A 42 -13.37 4.84 4.26
C ILE A 42 -13.63 3.86 3.12
N SER A 43 -14.65 3.01 3.23
CA SER A 43 -14.99 2.06 2.16
C SER A 43 -15.37 2.77 0.86
N SER A 44 -16.08 3.90 0.94
CA SER A 44 -16.51 4.67 -0.23
C SER A 44 -15.36 5.31 -1.02
N GLN A 45 -14.17 5.43 -0.43
CA GLN A 45 -13.04 6.08 -1.08
C GLN A 45 -12.26 5.13 -1.99
N GLU A 46 -12.35 3.81 -1.75
CA GLU A 46 -11.67 2.77 -2.53
C GLU A 46 -10.15 2.99 -2.69
N LYS A 47 -9.53 3.79 -1.81
CA LYS A 47 -8.09 4.14 -1.88
C LYS A 47 -7.22 3.06 -1.27
N ARG A 48 -7.67 2.52 -0.14
CA ARG A 48 -6.91 1.60 0.72
C ARG A 48 -7.81 0.46 1.16
N PHE A 49 -7.18 -0.69 1.37
CA PHE A 49 -7.85 -1.90 1.80
C PHE A 49 -8.02 -1.90 3.33
N ILE A 50 -9.25 -2.12 3.80
CA ILE A 50 -9.55 -2.19 5.23
C ILE A 50 -9.18 -3.58 5.75
N LEU A 51 -8.26 -3.64 6.72
CA LEU A 51 -7.77 -4.90 7.24
C LEU A 51 -8.84 -5.58 8.11
N SER A 52 -9.08 -6.87 7.85
CA SER A 52 -9.88 -7.73 8.73
C SER A 52 -9.34 -7.73 10.17
N THR A 53 -10.21 -7.42 11.12
CA THR A 53 -9.94 -7.50 12.56
C THR A 53 -10.39 -8.82 13.17
N SER A 54 -11.15 -9.65 12.44
CA SER A 54 -11.82 -10.85 12.96
C SER A 54 -11.05 -12.16 12.73
N ASP A 55 -10.08 -12.17 11.82
CA ASP A 55 -9.35 -13.37 11.42
C ASP A 55 -7.84 -13.09 11.24
N SER A 56 -7.09 -14.10 10.81
CA SER A 56 -5.63 -14.06 10.65
C SER A 56 -5.15 -13.68 9.24
N SER A 57 -6.04 -13.38 8.30
CA SER A 57 -5.69 -13.12 6.89
C SER A 57 -4.72 -11.95 6.69
N HIS A 58 -4.68 -11.01 7.65
CA HIS A 58 -3.85 -9.81 7.58
C HIS A 58 -2.82 -9.68 8.71
N ASN A 59 -2.43 -10.79 9.35
CA ASN A 59 -1.51 -10.73 10.50
C ASN A 59 -0.17 -10.05 10.16
N ALA A 60 0.39 -10.29 8.97
CA ALA A 60 1.65 -9.65 8.57
C ALA A 60 1.53 -8.12 8.48
N GLN A 61 0.40 -7.62 7.96
CA GLN A 61 0.10 -6.20 7.87
C GLN A 61 -0.11 -5.61 9.25
N TRP A 62 -0.87 -6.28 10.12
CA TRP A 62 -1.08 -5.83 11.50
C TRP A 62 0.22 -5.76 12.30
N ASP A 63 1.07 -6.78 12.20
CA ASP A 63 2.36 -6.82 12.89
C ASP A 63 3.30 -5.71 12.40
N ASN A 64 3.22 -5.36 11.10
CA ASN A 64 3.97 -4.25 10.56
C ASN A 64 3.43 -2.90 11.06
N ILE A 65 2.12 -2.66 10.98
CA ILE A 65 1.53 -1.39 11.46
C ILE A 65 1.82 -1.21 12.95
N ALA A 66 1.66 -2.25 13.78
CA ALA A 66 1.96 -2.18 15.21
C ALA A 66 3.41 -1.74 15.47
N LYS A 67 4.37 -2.19 14.65
CA LYS A 67 5.77 -1.74 14.72
C LYS A 67 5.95 -0.30 14.26
N GLU A 68 5.24 0.14 13.23
CA GLU A 68 5.30 1.52 12.71
C GLU A 68 4.77 2.53 13.73
N VAL A 69 3.69 2.19 14.44
CA VAL A 69 3.02 3.10 15.37
C VAL A 69 3.49 2.95 16.82
N LYS A 70 4.33 1.96 17.15
CA LYS A 70 4.71 1.62 18.54
C LYS A 70 5.21 2.82 19.36
N ASP A 71 5.92 3.75 18.73
CA ASP A 71 6.52 4.92 19.37
C ASP A 71 5.69 6.21 19.18
N ASN A 72 4.57 6.12 18.47
CA ASN A 72 3.67 7.25 18.27
C ASN A 72 2.88 7.53 19.57
N LEU A 73 3.11 8.69 20.18
CA LEU A 73 2.49 9.08 21.46
C LEU A 73 0.95 9.11 21.41
N LEU A 74 0.37 9.49 20.27
CA LEU A 74 -1.08 9.51 20.10
C LEU A 74 -1.63 8.09 20.01
N ALA A 75 -0.97 7.22 19.23
CA ALA A 75 -1.33 5.81 19.14
C ALA A 75 -1.22 5.11 20.51
N GLN A 76 -0.16 5.37 21.27
CA GLN A 76 0.02 4.83 22.62
C GLN A 76 -1.10 5.26 23.57
N LYS A 77 -1.58 6.50 23.44
CA LYS A 77 -2.69 7.03 24.26
C LYS A 77 -4.03 6.39 23.90
N GLU A 78 -4.30 6.20 22.61
CA GLU A 78 -5.60 5.73 22.09
C GLU A 78 -5.74 4.19 22.12
N ILE A 79 -4.65 3.48 21.85
CA ILE A 79 -4.61 2.00 21.72
C ILE A 79 -4.07 1.35 22.99
N GLY A 80 -3.16 2.03 23.71
CA GLY A 80 -2.48 1.55 24.91
C GLY A 80 -0.97 1.35 24.71
N ASN A 81 -0.21 1.31 25.81
CA ASN A 81 1.24 1.14 25.81
C ASN A 81 1.64 -0.09 26.66
N PRO A 82 2.34 -1.10 26.10
CA PRO A 82 2.79 -1.20 24.71
C PRO A 82 1.64 -1.42 23.73
N ILE A 83 1.81 -0.94 22.50
CA ILE A 83 0.94 -1.28 21.37
C ILE A 83 1.29 -2.69 20.91
N ASP A 84 0.28 -3.55 20.84
CA ASP A 84 0.37 -4.88 20.26
C ASP A 84 -0.74 -5.08 19.22
N THR A 85 -0.59 -6.09 18.38
CA THR A 85 -1.51 -6.43 17.28
C THR A 85 -2.95 -6.59 17.76
N GLU A 86 -3.18 -7.19 18.93
CA GLU A 86 -4.52 -7.44 19.46
C GLU A 86 -5.19 -6.15 19.93
N LYS A 87 -4.47 -5.28 20.64
CA LYS A 87 -4.99 -3.96 21.04
C LYS A 87 -5.31 -3.10 19.82
N LEU A 88 -4.43 -3.11 18.81
CA LEU A 88 -4.64 -2.38 17.56
C LEU A 88 -5.90 -2.88 16.82
N LYS A 89 -6.03 -4.20 16.62
CA LYS A 89 -7.23 -4.81 16.00
C LYS A 89 -8.52 -4.46 16.76
N LYS A 90 -8.49 -4.49 18.09
CA LYS A 90 -9.64 -4.11 18.93
C LYS A 90 -10.00 -2.64 18.80
N TRP A 91 -9.00 -1.76 18.75
CA TRP A 91 -9.22 -0.33 18.53
C TRP A 91 -9.88 -0.11 17.17
N CYS A 92 -9.31 -0.67 16.09
CA CYS A 92 -9.87 -0.57 14.75
C CYS A 92 -11.31 -1.12 14.66
N ALA A 93 -11.59 -2.28 15.26
CA ALA A 93 -12.93 -2.87 15.24
C ALA A 93 -13.98 -1.97 15.92
N ARG A 94 -13.61 -1.34 17.05
CA ARG A 94 -14.48 -0.39 17.75
C ARG A 94 -14.65 0.90 16.95
N THR A 95 -13.56 1.51 16.52
CA THR A 95 -13.56 2.79 15.81
C THR A 95 -14.28 2.71 14.46
N ALA A 96 -14.24 1.56 13.77
CA ALA A 96 -14.99 1.35 12.53
C ALA A 96 -16.50 1.64 12.66
N GLN A 97 -17.07 1.41 13.86
CA GLN A 97 -18.49 1.59 14.16
C GLN A 97 -18.81 2.98 14.73
N GLU A 98 -17.79 3.79 14.99
CA GLU A 98 -17.98 5.14 15.51
C GLU A 98 -18.44 6.08 14.40
N LYS A 99 -19.33 7.01 14.77
CA LYS A 99 -19.72 8.12 13.92
C LYS A 99 -18.63 9.16 14.04
N PHE A 100 -18.01 9.55 12.93
CA PHE A 100 -16.96 10.57 12.97
C PHE A 100 -17.58 11.96 13.06
N TYR A 101 -16.91 12.83 13.80
CA TYR A 101 -17.23 14.25 13.92
C TYR A 101 -16.03 15.12 13.57
N GLU A 102 -14.85 14.51 13.44
CA GLU A 102 -13.55 15.16 13.33
C GLU A 102 -12.71 14.40 12.29
N ASP A 103 -12.05 15.14 11.40
CA ASP A 103 -11.18 14.58 10.35
C ASP A 103 -10.05 13.73 10.95
N ASP A 104 -9.60 14.06 12.17
CA ASP A 104 -8.54 13.36 12.88
C ASP A 104 -8.85 11.87 13.13
N LEU A 105 -10.10 11.51 13.42
CA LEU A 105 -10.47 10.11 13.66
C LEU A 105 -10.49 9.30 12.37
N LEU A 106 -10.88 9.92 11.25
CA LEU A 106 -10.78 9.33 9.91
C LEU A 106 -9.33 9.12 9.50
N ILE A 107 -8.46 10.12 9.70
CA ILE A 107 -7.02 10.02 9.41
C ILE A 107 -6.41 8.86 10.21
N LYS A 108 -6.63 8.84 11.54
CA LYS A 108 -6.12 7.77 12.41
C LYS A 108 -6.60 6.39 11.98
N PHE A 109 -7.89 6.26 11.64
CA PHE A 109 -8.43 4.98 11.19
C PHE A 109 -7.82 4.55 9.85
N ASP A 110 -7.72 5.47 8.89
CA ASP A 110 -7.10 5.17 7.60
C ASP A 110 -5.64 4.71 7.78
N ASP A 111 -4.86 5.46 8.56
CA ASP A 111 -3.44 5.17 8.79
C ASP A 111 -3.21 3.84 9.52
N TRP A 112 -4.03 3.53 10.53
CA TRP A 112 -3.77 2.41 11.45
C TRP A 112 -4.56 1.15 11.15
N CYS A 113 -5.65 1.24 10.39
CA CYS A 113 -6.58 0.13 10.14
C CYS A 113 -6.67 -0.27 8.66
N THR A 114 -5.96 0.42 7.77
CA THR A 114 -5.99 0.14 6.34
C THR A 114 -4.58 0.01 5.76
N ARG A 115 -4.48 -0.65 4.60
CA ARG A 115 -3.24 -0.71 3.83
C ARG A 115 -3.42 -0.48 2.34
N ASN A 116 -2.36 0.05 1.73
CA ASN A 116 -2.21 0.05 0.29
C ASN A 116 -2.06 -1.38 -0.25
N THR A 117 -2.40 -1.58 -1.52
CA THR A 117 -1.88 -2.73 -2.26
C THR A 117 -0.42 -2.44 -2.64
N ILE A 118 0.34 -3.47 -3.02
CA ILE A 118 1.70 -3.28 -3.52
C ILE A 118 1.71 -2.31 -4.70
N ARG A 119 0.74 -2.41 -5.62
CA ARG A 119 0.62 -1.48 -6.75
C ARG A 119 0.41 -0.04 -6.29
N THR A 120 -0.54 0.22 -5.40
CA THR A 120 -0.82 1.61 -4.99
C THR A 120 0.31 2.20 -4.15
N GLU A 121 1.00 1.37 -3.35
CA GLU A 121 2.19 1.77 -2.61
C GLU A 121 3.37 2.12 -3.53
N VAL A 122 3.64 1.30 -4.54
CA VAL A 122 4.72 1.60 -5.49
C VAL A 122 4.39 2.88 -6.26
N LEU A 123 3.16 3.01 -6.77
CA LEU A 123 2.74 4.20 -7.51
C LEU A 123 2.84 5.50 -6.68
N SER A 124 2.60 5.45 -5.37
CA SER A 124 2.72 6.63 -4.50
C SER A 124 4.18 7.06 -4.26
N LYS A 125 5.15 6.16 -4.50
CA LYS A 125 6.59 6.37 -4.30
C LYS A 125 7.37 6.50 -5.61
N LEU A 126 6.72 6.41 -6.77
CA LEU A 126 7.40 6.54 -8.05
C LEU A 126 8.03 7.94 -8.19
N THR A 127 9.23 7.95 -8.78
CA THR A 127 9.94 9.15 -9.18
C THR A 127 9.63 9.51 -10.63
N ASP A 128 9.83 10.77 -11.00
CA ASP A 128 9.61 11.25 -12.36
C ASP A 128 10.28 10.35 -13.40
N GLY A 129 9.53 10.01 -14.45
CA GLY A 129 9.99 9.15 -15.54
C GLY A 129 9.81 7.64 -15.31
N LYS A 130 9.32 7.20 -14.15
CA LYS A 130 8.89 5.81 -13.92
C LYS A 130 7.37 5.66 -13.97
N SER A 131 6.91 4.53 -14.48
CA SER A 131 5.49 4.17 -14.50
C SER A 131 5.33 2.65 -14.40
N LEU A 132 4.16 2.19 -13.99
CA LEU A 132 3.82 0.77 -14.12
C LEU A 132 3.88 0.38 -15.61
N ILE A 133 4.51 -0.76 -15.92
CA ILE A 133 4.53 -1.30 -17.28
C ILE A 133 3.11 -1.73 -17.65
N GLU A 134 2.62 -1.25 -18.79
CA GLU A 134 1.33 -1.68 -19.33
C GLU A 134 1.32 -3.19 -19.58
N PHE A 135 0.29 -3.87 -19.10
CA PHE A 135 0.22 -5.33 -19.18
C PHE A 135 0.10 -5.83 -20.63
N GLU A 136 -0.42 -5.00 -21.52
CA GLU A 136 -0.62 -5.29 -22.93
C GLU A 136 0.65 -5.03 -23.76
N ASN A 137 1.66 -4.36 -23.18
CA ASN A 137 2.90 -4.00 -23.87
C ASN A 137 3.92 -5.17 -23.86
N SER A 138 3.71 -6.13 -24.74
CA SER A 138 4.57 -7.31 -24.87
C SER A 138 6.06 -6.99 -25.06
N GLY A 139 6.37 -5.91 -25.77
CA GLY A 139 7.76 -5.48 -26.02
C GLY A 139 8.49 -5.07 -24.74
N GLU A 140 7.84 -4.35 -23.82
CA GLU A 140 8.44 -4.01 -22.53
C GLU A 140 8.63 -5.25 -21.65
N TRP A 141 7.69 -6.20 -21.65
CA TRP A 141 7.84 -7.44 -20.89
C TRP A 141 8.98 -8.32 -21.42
N THR A 142 9.23 -8.33 -22.73
CA THR A 142 10.45 -8.96 -23.28
C THR A 142 11.71 -8.30 -22.72
N LYS A 143 11.77 -6.96 -22.65
CA LYS A 143 12.91 -6.25 -22.04
C LYS A 143 13.06 -6.57 -20.56
N VAL A 144 11.96 -6.66 -19.81
CA VAL A 144 11.98 -7.08 -18.40
C VAL A 144 12.62 -8.46 -18.26
N GLN A 145 12.22 -9.42 -19.10
CA GLN A 145 12.77 -10.78 -19.08
C GLN A 145 14.28 -10.78 -19.36
N GLU A 146 14.76 -10.02 -20.34
CA GLU A 146 16.19 -9.91 -20.63
C GLU A 146 16.97 -9.27 -19.47
N ARG A 147 16.41 -8.23 -18.83
CA ARG A 147 17.01 -7.65 -17.62
C ARG A 147 17.03 -8.67 -16.47
N TYR A 148 15.99 -9.47 -16.32
CA TYR A 148 15.89 -10.47 -15.25
C TYR A 148 17.04 -11.48 -15.30
N LYS A 149 17.42 -11.95 -16.50
CA LYS A 149 18.55 -12.87 -16.74
C LYS A 149 19.90 -12.37 -16.22
N THR A 150 20.05 -11.07 -16.01
CA THR A 150 21.32 -10.47 -15.59
C THR A 150 21.24 -9.81 -14.21
N GLN A 151 20.06 -9.33 -13.82
CA GLN A 151 19.90 -8.49 -12.63
C GLN A 151 19.18 -9.17 -11.46
N ALA A 152 18.57 -10.35 -11.62
CA ALA A 152 17.92 -11.08 -10.53
C ALA A 152 18.93 -11.84 -9.63
N THR A 153 19.89 -11.10 -9.08
CA THR A 153 21.05 -11.64 -8.35
C THR A 153 20.83 -11.81 -6.85
N SER A 154 19.89 -11.07 -6.26
CA SER A 154 19.55 -11.15 -4.84
C SER A 154 18.17 -11.74 -4.62
N GLU A 155 17.99 -12.38 -3.47
CA GLU A 155 16.76 -13.09 -3.13
C GLU A 155 15.54 -12.16 -3.00
N ASP A 156 15.76 -10.91 -2.63
CA ASP A 156 14.72 -9.92 -2.35
C ASP A 156 14.10 -9.29 -3.62
N ILE A 157 14.73 -9.53 -4.77
CA ILE A 157 14.19 -9.17 -6.09
C ILE A 157 13.90 -10.41 -6.93
N GLN A 158 13.91 -11.62 -6.37
CA GLN A 158 13.51 -12.81 -7.11
C GLN A 158 11.99 -13.02 -7.00
N ILE A 159 11.35 -13.36 -8.11
CA ILE A 159 9.91 -13.66 -8.15
C ILE A 159 9.65 -15.14 -7.90
N THR A 160 8.46 -15.45 -7.39
CA THR A 160 7.96 -16.82 -7.24
C THR A 160 6.83 -17.07 -8.23
N ILE A 161 7.00 -18.04 -9.12
CA ILE A 161 5.97 -18.44 -10.08
C ILE A 161 5.51 -19.86 -9.72
N GLY A 162 4.24 -19.98 -9.30
CA GLY A 162 3.74 -21.19 -8.64
C GLY A 162 4.44 -21.37 -7.29
N GLU A 163 5.10 -22.51 -7.10
CA GLU A 163 5.88 -22.82 -5.89
C GLU A 163 7.39 -22.65 -6.10
N THR A 164 7.81 -22.18 -7.28
CA THR A 164 9.22 -22.12 -7.65
C THR A 164 9.73 -20.69 -7.62
N LYS A 165 10.82 -20.48 -6.86
CA LYS A 165 11.59 -19.24 -6.89
C LYS A 165 12.38 -19.18 -8.20
N ILE A 166 12.21 -18.09 -8.94
CA ILE A 166 12.86 -17.90 -10.23
C ILE A 166 14.12 -17.07 -10.05
N THR A 167 15.27 -17.63 -10.39
CA THR A 167 16.56 -16.94 -10.36
C THR A 167 16.93 -16.47 -11.76
N LYS A 168 18.01 -15.70 -11.88
CA LYS A 168 18.59 -15.34 -13.18
C LYS A 168 18.94 -16.56 -14.05
N ASP A 169 19.24 -17.71 -13.43
CA ASP A 169 19.66 -18.93 -14.13
C ASP A 169 18.46 -19.79 -14.57
N THR A 170 17.35 -19.74 -13.81
CA THR A 170 16.13 -20.53 -14.09
C THR A 170 15.09 -19.79 -14.93
N ILE A 171 15.22 -18.47 -15.11
CA ILE A 171 14.28 -17.67 -15.92
C ILE A 171 14.21 -18.10 -17.39
N SER A 172 15.24 -18.78 -17.91
CA SER A 172 15.24 -19.37 -19.26
C SER A 172 14.10 -20.37 -19.49
N THR A 173 13.54 -20.93 -18.41
CA THR A 173 12.38 -21.84 -18.42
C THR A 173 11.04 -21.11 -18.42
N LYS A 174 11.04 -19.78 -18.32
CA LYS A 174 9.85 -18.92 -18.24
C LYS A 174 9.80 -17.98 -19.43
N LYS A 175 8.61 -17.48 -19.74
CA LYS A 175 8.33 -16.48 -20.76
C LYS A 175 8.20 -15.09 -20.13
N ALA A 176 8.35 -14.04 -20.92
CA ALA A 176 8.03 -12.67 -20.52
C ALA A 176 6.62 -12.55 -19.91
N ASP A 177 5.68 -13.29 -20.49
CA ASP A 177 4.29 -13.39 -20.02
C ASP A 177 4.17 -13.93 -18.59
N ASP A 178 5.05 -14.84 -18.16
CA ASP A 178 5.01 -15.37 -16.80
C ASP A 178 5.40 -14.28 -15.77
N ILE A 179 6.34 -13.40 -16.11
CA ILE A 179 6.72 -12.26 -15.26
C ILE A 179 5.58 -11.24 -15.21
N ARG A 180 4.97 -10.94 -16.37
CA ARG A 180 3.80 -10.06 -16.46
C ARG A 180 2.67 -10.57 -15.58
N ASP A 181 2.34 -11.85 -15.68
CA ASP A 181 1.20 -12.42 -14.98
C ASP A 181 1.46 -12.52 -13.47
N TRP A 182 2.73 -12.70 -13.07
CA TRP A 182 3.15 -12.49 -11.67
C TRP A 182 2.94 -11.04 -11.21
N CYS A 183 3.33 -10.04 -12.01
CA CYS A 183 3.05 -8.63 -11.68
C CYS A 183 1.54 -8.35 -11.56
N LYS A 184 0.71 -8.96 -12.41
CA LYS A 184 -0.76 -8.84 -12.31
C LYS A 184 -1.28 -9.41 -11.00
N SER A 185 -0.86 -10.63 -10.63
CA SER A 185 -1.33 -11.26 -9.39
C SER A 185 -0.89 -10.48 -8.16
N MET A 186 0.32 -9.92 -8.18
CA MET A 186 0.88 -9.16 -7.07
C MET A 186 0.30 -7.74 -6.94
N SER A 187 -0.29 -7.19 -8.00
CA SER A 187 -0.83 -5.81 -8.00
C SER A 187 -1.89 -5.55 -6.92
N ASN A 188 -2.64 -6.59 -6.54
CA ASN A 188 -3.70 -6.52 -5.53
C ASN A 188 -3.27 -7.10 -4.18
N ALA A 189 -2.06 -7.67 -4.08
CA ALA A 189 -1.54 -8.13 -2.80
C ALA A 189 -1.35 -6.94 -1.86
N LEU A 190 -1.62 -7.13 -0.58
CA LEU A 190 -1.53 -6.07 0.41
C LEU A 190 -0.08 -5.79 0.75
N PHE A 191 0.28 -4.51 0.75
CA PHE A 191 1.60 -4.06 1.15
C PHE A 191 1.87 -4.38 2.62
N ILE A 192 3.02 -4.98 2.89
CA ILE A 192 3.52 -5.25 4.25
C ILE A 192 4.54 -4.19 4.63
N SER A 193 5.65 -4.07 3.90
CA SER A 193 6.71 -3.10 4.18
C SER A 193 7.62 -2.91 2.97
N ASP A 194 8.42 -1.84 2.95
CA ASP A 194 9.42 -1.60 1.89
C ASP A 194 10.55 -2.64 1.90
N THR A 195 10.67 -3.39 2.99
CA THR A 195 11.63 -4.49 3.12
C THR A 195 11.08 -5.83 2.65
N ASP A 196 9.79 -5.92 2.35
CA ASP A 196 9.16 -7.15 1.86
C ASP A 196 9.66 -7.50 0.45
N ASN A 197 10.00 -8.77 0.24
CA ASN A 197 10.54 -9.24 -1.04
C ASN A 197 9.53 -9.06 -2.17
N SER A 198 8.23 -9.21 -1.90
CA SER A 198 7.18 -9.05 -2.92
C SER A 198 7.08 -7.59 -3.36
N TYR A 199 7.18 -6.65 -2.41
CA TYR A 199 7.23 -5.23 -2.71
C TYR A 199 8.47 -4.87 -3.55
N LYS A 200 9.66 -5.28 -3.09
CA LYS A 200 10.92 -5.00 -3.79
C LYS A 200 10.97 -5.60 -5.19
N ALA A 201 10.55 -6.85 -5.33
CA ALA A 201 10.47 -7.50 -6.63
C ALA A 201 9.45 -6.80 -7.54
N PHE A 202 8.30 -6.36 -7.01
CA PHE A 202 7.31 -5.63 -7.80
C PHE A 202 7.86 -4.28 -8.29
N ASP A 203 8.44 -3.48 -7.39
CA ASP A 203 9.07 -2.19 -7.75
C ASP A 203 10.17 -2.39 -8.80
N LYS A 204 10.96 -3.47 -8.69
CA LYS A 204 12.05 -3.76 -9.62
C LYS A 204 11.59 -4.20 -11.00
N TRP A 205 10.53 -5.01 -11.11
CA TRP A 205 10.18 -5.72 -12.36
C TRP A 205 8.90 -5.27 -13.02
N CYS A 206 7.96 -4.70 -12.26
CA CYS A 206 6.66 -4.30 -12.77
C CYS A 206 6.61 -2.81 -13.17
N VAL A 207 7.67 -2.07 -12.85
CA VAL A 207 7.84 -0.65 -13.17
C VAL A 207 8.86 -0.49 -14.30
N SER A 208 8.63 0.49 -15.18
CA SER A 208 9.58 0.86 -16.23
C SER A 208 10.90 1.33 -15.62
N PRO A 209 12.05 0.96 -16.21
CA PRO A 209 13.33 1.52 -15.80
C PRO A 209 13.34 3.02 -16.10
N GLN A 210 14.11 3.79 -15.32
CA GLN A 210 14.40 5.18 -15.69
C GLN A 210 15.01 5.20 -17.10
N GLN A 211 14.45 6.04 -17.96
CA GLN A 211 14.95 6.31 -19.31
C GLN A 211 16.22 7.17 -19.26
#